data_AF-A0A3P7P4J5-F1
#
_entry.id   AF-A0A3P7P4J5-F1
#
_cell.length_a   1.000
_cell.length_b   1.000
_cell.length_c   1.000
_cell.angle_alpha   90.00
_cell.angle_beta   90.00
_cell.angle_gamma   90.00
#
_symmetry.space_group_name_H-M   'P 1'
#
loop_
_entity.id
_entity.type
_entity.pdbx_description
1 polymer ?
#
loop_
_entity_poly.entity_id
_entity_poly.type
_entity_poly.pdbx_seq_one_letter_code
_entity_poly.pdbx_strand_id
1 'polypeptide(L)' 'MLDKNQRISADMILLWTSEPNGACFIRTDQLDGETDWKLRNAVPVTQNLVVASGNPQSLFDIQVCALM' A
#
# COMPACT_ATOMS: atom_id res chain seq x y z
N MET A 1 8.91 -5.16 -1.62
CA MET A 1 8.01 -5.05 -0.45
C MET A 1 8.69 -4.15 0.57
N LEU A 2 7.93 -3.41 1.36
CA LEU A 2 8.45 -2.50 2.37
C LEU A 2 8.16 -3.04 3.76
N ASP A 3 9.14 -2.90 4.64
CA ASP A 3 9.03 -3.28 6.05
C ASP A 3 8.77 -2.06 6.94
N LYS A 4 8.24 -2.32 8.14
CA LYS A 4 8.02 -1.27 9.15
C LYS A 4 9.34 -0.56 9.46
N ASN A 5 9.27 0.76 9.65
CA ASN A 5 10.43 1.64 9.90
C ASN A 5 11.43 1.75 8.75
N GLN A 6 11.07 1.31 7.55
CA GLN A 6 11.87 1.56 6.37
C GLN A 6 11.65 2.98 5.84
N ARG A 7 12.74 3.63 5.42
CA ARG A 7 12.72 4.97 4.82
C ARG A 7 12.61 4.86 3.31
N ILE A 8 11.85 5.75 2.70
CA ILE A 8 11.71 5.85 1.25
C ILE A 8 11.76 7.31 0.82
N SER A 9 12.56 7.59 -0.21
CA SER A 9 12.78 8.94 -0.76
C SER A 9 12.05 9.16 -2.09
N ALA A 10 10.90 8.52 -2.28
CA ALA A 10 10.15 8.52 -3.52
C ALA A 10 8.65 8.55 -3.24
N ASP A 11 7.89 9.08 -4.19
CA ASP A 11 6.44 9.01 -4.19
C ASP A 11 5.98 7.58 -4.44
N MET A 12 4.98 7.13 -3.66
CA MET A 12 4.49 5.77 -3.71
C MET A 12 2.98 5.73 -3.67
N ILE A 13 2.42 4.68 -4.28
CA ILE A 13 1.01 4.32 -4.17
C ILE A 13 0.91 3.08 -3.29
N LEU A 14 0.10 3.15 -2.24
CA LEU A 14 -0.17 2.02 -1.35
C LEU A 14 -1.20 1.08 -2.01
N LEU A 15 -0.70 0.02 -2.65
CA LEU A 15 -1.56 -0.97 -3.30
C LEU A 15 -2.13 -2.00 -2.31
N TRP A 16 -1.32 -2.46 -1.36
CA TRP A 16 -1.72 -3.47 -0.39
C TRP A 16 -0.91 -3.35 0.90
N THR A 17 -1.50 -3.78 2.02
CA THR A 17 -0.84 -3.92 3.31
C THR A 17 -1.28 -5.21 4.00
N SER A 18 -0.43 -5.73 4.88
CA SER A 18 -0.72 -6.90 5.72
C SER A 18 -1.83 -6.66 6.74
N GLU A 19 -2.18 -5.40 7.01
CA GLU A 19 -3.31 -5.07 7.88
C GLU A 19 -4.65 -5.38 7.17
N PRO A 20 -5.55 -6.18 7.77
CA PRO A 20 -6.78 -6.64 7.10
C PRO A 20 -7.71 -5.52 6.62
N ASN A 21 -7.71 -4.38 7.31
CA ASN A 21 -8.50 -3.20 6.98
C ASN A 21 -7.84 -2.30 5.91
N GLY A 22 -6.68 -2.68 5.39
CA GLY A 22 -5.92 -1.87 4.44
C GLY A 22 -5.23 -0.65 5.06
N ALA A 23 -5.18 -0.52 6.39
CA ALA A 23 -4.60 0.63 7.05
C ALA A 23 -3.06 0.57 7.11
N CYS A 24 -2.42 1.72 6.91
CA CYS A 24 -0.99 1.91 7.08
C CYS A 24 -0.74 3.30 7.68
N PHE A 25 0.16 3.38 8.66
CA PHE A 25 0.57 4.65 9.24
C PHE A 25 1.91 5.07 8.66
N ILE A 26 1.97 6.30 8.17
CA ILE A 26 3.16 6.88 7.54
C ILE A 26 3.50 8.17 8.28
N ARG A 27 4.80 8.42 8.47
CA ARG A 27 5.31 9.66 9.04
C ARG A 27 6.37 10.24 8.11
N THR A 28 6.44 11.56 8.04
CA THR A 28 7.34 12.30 7.13
C THR A 28 8.34 13.18 7.89
N ASP A 29 8.66 12.83 9.14
CA ASP A 29 9.53 13.59 10.05
C ASP A 29 10.90 13.93 9.47
N GLN A 30 11.37 13.18 8.49
CA GLN A 30 12.67 13.38 7.84
C GLN A 30 12.59 14.11 6.50
N LEU A 31 11.39 14.31 5.95
CA LEU A 31 11.13 15.06 4.73
C LEU A 31 10.73 16.50 5.05
N ASP A 32 9.79 16.68 5.97
CA ASP A 32 9.19 17.99 6.30
C ASP A 32 9.17 18.31 7.81
N GLY A 33 9.68 17.42 8.66
CA GLY A 33 9.68 17.61 10.12
C GLY A 33 8.36 17.21 10.80
N GLU A 34 7.39 16.67 10.06
CA GLU A 34 6.11 16.22 10.60
C GLU A 34 6.26 14.97 11.50
N THR A 35 5.97 15.10 12.78
CA THR A 35 6.04 13.99 13.73
C THR A 35 4.76 13.17 13.82
N ASP A 36 3.67 13.65 13.25
CA ASP A 36 2.37 12.99 13.30
C ASP A 36 2.30 11.78 12.37
N TRP A 37 1.72 10.70 12.88
CA TRP A 37 1.39 9.53 12.07
C TRP A 37 0.12 9.81 11.26
N LYS A 38 0.26 9.80 9.94
CA LYS A 38 -0.85 9.96 9.01
C LYS A 38 -1.36 8.59 8.60
N LEU A 39 -2.64 8.32 8.86
CA LEU A 39 -3.33 7.11 8.40
C LEU A 39 -3.53 7.19 6.88
N ARG A 40 -3.12 6.13 6.18
CA ARG A 40 -3.36 5.91 4.76
C ARG A 40 -3.98 4.53 4.55
N ASN A 41 -4.98 4.48 3.67
CA ASN A 41 -5.62 3.23 3.31
C ASN A 41 -5.10 2.76 1.95
N ALA A 42 -4.87 1.46 1.83
CA ALA A 42 -4.56 0.81 0.57
C ALA A 42 -5.71 0.95 -0.42
N VAL A 43 -5.40 0.89 -1.72
CA VAL A 43 -6.42 0.89 -2.76
C VAL A 43 -7.38 -0.29 -2.54
N PRO A 44 -8.70 -0.06 -2.39
CA PRO A 44 -9.63 -1.13 -1.99
C PRO A 44 -9.65 -2.32 -2.94
N VAL A 45 -9.52 -2.07 -4.25
CA VAL A 45 -9.53 -3.11 -5.28
C VAL A 45 -8.37 -4.09 -5.08
N THR A 46 -7.14 -3.57 -4.96
CA THR A 46 -5.93 -4.39 -4.78
C THR A 46 -5.87 -5.00 -3.38
N GLN A 47 -6.39 -4.31 -2.36
CA GLN A 47 -6.51 -4.88 -1.01
C GLN A 47 -7.41 -6.12 -1.04
N ASN A 48 -8.61 -5.99 -1.59
CA ASN A 48 -9.59 -7.07 -1.68
C ASN A 48 -9.10 -8.23 -2.55
N LEU A 49 -8.38 -7.94 -3.64
CA LEU A 49 -7.83 -8.96 -4.52
C LEU A 49 -6.83 -9.86 -3.80
N VAL A 50 -5.92 -9.30 -3.01
CA VAL A 50 -4.96 -10.09 -2.23
C VAL A 50 -5.66 -10.82 -1.09
N VAL A 51 -6.63 -10.20 -0.42
CA VAL A 51 -7.42 -10.86 0.62
C VAL A 51 -8.19 -12.06 0.05
N ALA A 52 -8.77 -11.92 -1.13
CA ALA A 52 -9.52 -12.99 -1.79
C ALA A 52 -8.61 -14.13 -2.31
N SER A 53 -7.45 -13.80 -2.87
CA SER A 53 -6.51 -14.80 -3.39
C SER A 53 -5.62 -15.43 -2.32
N GLY A 54 -5.46 -14.79 -1.16
CA GLY A 54 -4.55 -15.20 -0.10
C GLY A 54 -3.06 -15.08 -0.48
N ASN A 55 -2.73 -14.52 -1.65
CA ASN A 55 -1.36 -14.39 -2.13
C ASN A 55 -1.12 -12.98 -2.71
N PRO A 56 -0.21 -12.17 -2.11
CA PRO A 56 0.14 -10.85 -2.63
C PRO A 56 0.69 -10.85 -4.06
N GLN A 57 1.26 -11.96 -4.54
CA GLN A 57 1.79 -12.06 -5.91
C GLN A 57 0.70 -11.90 -6.97
N SER A 58 -0.56 -12.17 -6.63
CA SER A 58 -1.71 -11.95 -7.51
C SER A 58 -1.87 -10.49 -7.97
N LEU A 59 -1.26 -9.53 -7.28
CA LEU A 59 -1.20 -8.13 -7.71
C LEU A 59 -0.45 -7.96 -9.04
N PHE A 60 0.53 -8.81 -9.33
CA PHE A 60 1.31 -8.74 -10.58
C PHE A 60 0.58 -9.41 -11.75
N ASP A 61 -0.39 -10.26 -11.46
CA ASP A 61 -1.23 -10.94 -12.45
C ASP A 61 -2.44 -10.11 -12.88
N ILE A 62 -2.57 -8.88 -12.37
CA ILE A 62 -3.65 -7.95 -12.75
C ILE A 62 -3.49 -7.60 -14.23
N GLN A 63 -4.23 -8.31 -15.08
CA GLN A 63 -4.40 -7.94 -16.48
C GLN A 63 -5.37 -6.77 -16.57
N VAL A 64 -4.88 -5.63 -17.08
CA VAL A 64 -5.73 -4.53 -17.48
C VAL A 64 -6.43 -4.95 -18.77
N CYS A 65 -7.65 -5.47 -18.64
CA CYS A 65 -8.52 -5.63 -19.79
C CYS A 65 -9.07 -4.25 -20.14
N ALA A 66 -8.41 -3.56 -21.07
CA ALA A 66 -8.98 -2.39 -21.70
C ALA A 66 -10.11 -2.85 -22.61
N LEU A 67 -11.36 -2.73 -22.14
CA LEU A 67 -12.52 -2.85 -23.01
C LEU A 67 -12.50 -1.64 -23.95
N MET A 68 -12.15 -1.89 -25.22
CA MET A 68 -12.35 -0.94 -26.32
C MET A 68 -13.81 -0.96 -26.76
#